data_AF-A0A964LM43-F1
#
_entry.id   AF-A0A964LM43-F1
#
_cell.length_a   1.000
_cell.length_b   1.000
_cell.length_c   1.000
_cell.angle_alpha   90.00
_cell.angle_beta   90.00
_cell.angle_gamma   90.00
#
_symmetry.space_group_name_H-M   'P 1'
#
loop_
_entity.id
_entity.type
_entity.pdbx_description
1 polymer ?
#
loop_
_entity_poly.entity_id
_entity_poly.type
_entity_poly.pdbx_seq_one_letter_code
_entity_poly.pdbx_strand_id
1 'polypeptide(L)'
;MVSPPMRIPAALLLIGLLPSLAQSQHRFAEAVTIGKVDSVWSATLKENRPYLVYTPPSYDDTTNTPQKYPVLYILDGDAHFHSVTGLLQILGSGVNGTFVLPPMIVVAIPNTNRTRDMTPTHVETGFDGKPQPFLKTSGGMANFLSFITTELIPKIGSGYRTSGYRVFVGHSLGGITTINALYTVPDAFNAYVAIDPSLWWDKQTLLWKAKSYFSTAKLNGKALYVAQANTINPDDTTGNMHFGSIVQFNGVLETYNKTGLRYGYKYYGNDSHGSVPMIAEYDALRFIFDGYNVDLGRVLATPSLLTEHFRAVSAKLGATFTPSEGMIAQLGQFAMTQDTAKAIELYQIGLGLYPDSYRMYDRLGNAWMAKGDQKKAREFFEQSLAKNPNNQSVKDKLKTMTPE
;
A
#
# COMPACT_ATOMS: atom_id res chain seq x y z
N MET A 1 -1.85 37.77 41.89
CA MET A 1 -1.92 37.92 40.43
C MET A 1 -1.67 36.55 39.81
N VAL A 2 -2.74 35.88 39.41
CA VAL A 2 -2.69 34.66 38.58
C VAL A 2 -3.89 34.78 37.64
N SER A 3 -3.62 34.85 36.34
CA SER A 3 -4.62 35.00 35.28
C SER A 3 -5.40 33.69 35.09
N PRO A 4 -6.71 33.71 34.80
CA PRO A 4 -7.45 32.50 34.48
C PRO A 4 -7.23 32.07 33.02
N PRO A 5 -7.44 30.78 32.67
CA PRO A 5 -7.20 30.28 31.33
C PRO A 5 -8.26 30.75 30.32
N MET A 6 -7.76 31.13 29.16
CA MET A 6 -8.51 31.59 28.00
C MET A 6 -9.40 30.45 27.44
N ARG A 7 -10.73 30.61 27.52
CA ARG A 7 -11.68 29.70 26.88
C ARG A 7 -11.81 30.07 25.40
N ILE A 8 -11.39 29.17 24.51
CA ILE A 8 -11.68 29.24 23.08
C ILE A 8 -13.16 28.84 22.91
N PRO A 9 -14.03 29.66 22.29
CA PRO A 9 -15.40 29.23 22.03
C PRO A 9 -15.40 28.21 20.89
N ALA A 10 -15.94 27.02 21.17
CA ALA A 10 -16.31 26.05 20.15
C ALA A 10 -17.45 26.66 19.31
N ALA A 11 -17.14 27.05 18.08
CA ALA A 11 -18.16 27.39 17.11
C ALA A 11 -18.89 26.11 16.71
N LEU A 12 -20.08 25.89 17.28
CA LEU A 12 -21.06 24.93 16.77
C LEU A 12 -21.44 25.34 15.35
N LEU A 13 -21.05 24.54 14.36
CA LEU A 13 -21.61 24.59 13.01
C LEU A 13 -23.03 24.01 13.07
N LEU A 14 -24.04 24.84 13.35
CA LEU A 14 -25.43 24.48 13.14
C LEU A 14 -25.70 24.49 11.62
N ILE A 15 -25.65 23.32 11.00
CA ILE A 15 -26.16 23.13 9.63
C ILE A 15 -27.70 23.10 9.74
N GLY A 16 -28.33 24.19 9.35
CA GLY A 16 -29.78 24.28 9.21
C GLY A 16 -30.27 23.33 8.12
N LEU A 17 -31.04 22.32 8.51
CA LEU A 17 -31.82 21.46 7.62
C LEU A 17 -32.99 22.27 7.04
N LEU A 18 -32.95 22.55 5.74
CA LEU A 18 -34.15 22.79 4.94
C LEU A 18 -34.45 21.52 4.13
N PRO A 19 -35.70 21.02 4.14
CA PRO A 19 -36.06 19.78 3.45
C PRO A 19 -36.34 20.05 1.98
N SER A 20 -35.36 19.77 1.10
CA SER A 20 -35.61 19.67 -0.34
C SER A 20 -35.97 18.23 -0.71
N LEU A 21 -37.28 18.00 -0.85
CA LEU A 21 -37.94 17.15 -1.85
C LEU A 21 -37.13 15.97 -2.44
N ALA A 22 -37.52 14.76 -2.02
CA ALA A 22 -37.55 13.53 -2.81
C ALA A 22 -36.35 13.29 -3.77
N GLN A 23 -35.18 13.03 -3.19
CA GLN A 23 -34.20 12.21 -3.89
C GLN A 23 -34.70 10.75 -3.89
N SER A 24 -35.09 10.29 -5.07
CA SER A 24 -34.84 8.95 -5.60
C SER A 24 -34.30 7.98 -4.54
N GLN A 25 -35.15 7.09 -4.02
CA GLN A 25 -34.68 5.86 -3.38
C GLN A 25 -33.94 5.06 -4.46
N HIS A 26 -32.66 5.33 -4.65
CA HIS A 26 -31.78 4.40 -5.32
C HIS A 26 -31.83 3.11 -4.51
N ARG A 27 -32.50 2.10 -5.07
CA ARG A 27 -32.45 0.73 -4.58
C ARG A 27 -30.97 0.33 -4.59
N PHE A 28 -30.36 0.20 -3.42
CA PHE A 28 -29.09 -0.50 -3.26
C PHE A 28 -29.34 -1.98 -3.58
N ALA A 29 -29.35 -2.32 -4.87
CA ALA A 29 -29.52 -3.67 -5.39
C ALA A 29 -28.25 -4.19 -6.07
N GLU A 30 -27.12 -3.51 -5.88
CA GLU A 30 -25.83 -3.94 -6.42
C GLU A 30 -25.03 -4.69 -5.35
N ALA A 31 -24.38 -5.78 -5.76
CA ALA A 31 -23.50 -6.55 -4.89
C ALA A 31 -22.26 -5.72 -4.52
N VAL A 32 -21.89 -5.72 -3.23
CA VAL A 32 -20.63 -5.13 -2.78
C VAL A 32 -19.48 -6.01 -3.25
N THR A 33 -18.74 -5.54 -4.25
CA THR A 33 -17.60 -6.26 -4.82
C THR A 33 -16.30 -5.60 -4.37
N ILE A 34 -15.50 -6.33 -3.59
CA ILE A 34 -14.20 -5.86 -3.09
C ILE A 34 -13.02 -6.36 -3.94
N GLY A 35 -13.25 -7.24 -4.92
CA GLY A 35 -12.18 -7.83 -5.70
C GLY A 35 -12.64 -8.91 -6.66
N LYS A 36 -11.68 -9.54 -7.32
CA LYS A 36 -11.88 -10.61 -8.31
C LYS A 36 -11.12 -11.86 -7.89
N VAL A 37 -11.67 -13.02 -8.23
CA VAL A 37 -10.98 -14.31 -8.12
C VAL A 37 -10.47 -14.68 -9.51
N ASP A 38 -9.22 -15.13 -9.58
CA ASP A 38 -8.63 -15.70 -10.78
C ASP A 38 -7.67 -16.83 -10.39
N SER A 39 -7.07 -17.51 -11.36
CA SER A 39 -6.15 -18.61 -11.11
C SER A 39 -5.01 -18.67 -12.12
N VAL A 40 -3.94 -19.34 -11.73
CA VAL A 40 -2.83 -19.68 -12.61
C VAL A 40 -2.53 -21.17 -12.46
N TRP A 41 -2.41 -21.87 -13.59
CA TRP A 41 -1.88 -23.23 -13.57
C TRP A 41 -0.40 -23.16 -13.22
N SER A 42 0.00 -23.78 -12.11
CA SER A 42 1.39 -23.80 -11.69
C SER A 42 2.11 -25.00 -12.26
N ALA A 43 3.08 -24.76 -13.15
CA ALA A 43 3.96 -25.81 -13.65
C ALA A 43 4.90 -26.30 -12.54
N THR A 44 5.26 -25.44 -11.59
CA THR A 44 6.09 -25.76 -10.43
C THR A 44 5.36 -26.63 -9.42
N LEU A 45 4.10 -26.29 -9.08
CA LEU A 45 3.32 -26.99 -8.04
C LEU A 45 2.42 -28.10 -8.59
N LYS A 46 2.25 -28.18 -9.92
CA LYS A 46 1.39 -29.14 -10.62
C LYS A 46 -0.08 -29.06 -10.21
N GLU A 47 -0.56 -27.85 -9.95
CA GLU A 47 -1.93 -27.57 -9.52
C GLU A 47 -2.38 -26.17 -9.98
N ASN A 48 -3.70 -25.96 -10.07
CA ASN A 48 -4.24 -24.61 -10.23
C ASN A 48 -4.13 -23.85 -8.89
N ARG A 49 -3.51 -22.67 -8.94
CA ARG A 49 -3.37 -21.78 -7.80
C ARG A 49 -4.35 -20.62 -7.91
N PRO A 50 -5.39 -20.55 -7.06
CA PRO A 50 -6.24 -19.37 -7.02
C PRO A 50 -5.48 -18.18 -6.44
N TYR A 51 -5.91 -16.99 -6.83
CA TYR A 51 -5.51 -15.73 -6.20
C TYR A 51 -6.69 -14.75 -6.21
N LEU A 52 -6.75 -13.90 -5.19
CA LEU A 52 -7.72 -12.82 -5.08
C LEU A 52 -7.03 -11.51 -5.45
N VAL A 53 -7.69 -10.67 -6.25
CA VAL A 53 -7.14 -9.36 -6.62
C VAL A 53 -8.09 -8.24 -6.22
N TYR A 54 -7.53 -7.26 -5.51
CA TYR A 54 -8.13 -5.94 -5.33
C TYR A 54 -7.34 -4.92 -6.13
N THR A 55 -8.06 -4.03 -6.79
CA THR A 55 -7.51 -2.83 -7.43
C THR A 55 -8.03 -1.59 -6.69
N PRO A 56 -7.19 -0.57 -6.46
CA PRO A 56 -7.62 0.64 -5.78
C PRO A 56 -8.68 1.37 -6.61
N PRO A 57 -9.56 2.21 -6.01
CA PRO A 57 -10.62 2.91 -6.74
C PRO A 57 -10.13 3.73 -7.93
N SER A 58 -8.91 4.26 -7.85
CA SER A 58 -8.27 5.01 -8.94
C SER A 58 -7.84 4.14 -10.13
N TYR A 59 -7.92 2.81 -10.03
CA TYR A 59 -7.48 1.89 -11.09
C TYR A 59 -8.37 2.00 -12.32
N ASP A 60 -9.70 1.92 -12.13
CA ASP A 60 -10.68 1.97 -13.22
C ASP A 60 -11.18 3.40 -13.52
N ASP A 61 -10.56 4.40 -12.90
CA ASP A 61 -10.80 5.81 -13.22
C ASP A 61 -10.27 6.13 -14.62
N THR A 62 -11.18 6.18 -15.59
CA THR A 62 -10.91 6.54 -16.98
C THR A 62 -10.82 8.05 -17.19
N THR A 63 -11.07 8.83 -16.14
CA THR A 63 -11.10 10.30 -16.22
C THR A 63 -9.73 10.92 -15.98
N ASN A 64 -8.77 10.18 -15.44
CA ASN A 64 -7.38 10.64 -15.25
C ASN A 64 -6.41 9.76 -16.05
N THR A 65 -5.16 10.21 -16.17
CA THR A 65 -4.08 9.44 -16.81
C THR A 65 -3.88 8.11 -16.09
N PRO A 66 -3.87 6.96 -16.81
CA PRO A 66 -3.69 5.66 -16.19
C PRO A 66 -2.38 5.54 -15.40
N GLN A 67 -2.48 5.12 -14.15
CA GLN A 67 -1.35 4.98 -13.23
C GLN A 67 -0.88 3.52 -13.13
N LYS A 68 0.38 3.36 -12.70
CA LYS A 68 0.97 2.09 -12.30
C LYS A 68 1.05 2.01 -10.77
N TYR A 69 0.77 0.84 -10.22
CA TYR A 69 0.56 0.66 -8.79
C TYR A 69 1.59 -0.31 -8.18
N PRO A 70 2.09 -0.03 -6.95
CA PRO A 70 2.75 -1.06 -6.16
C PRO A 70 1.82 -2.25 -5.92
N VAL A 71 2.40 -3.41 -5.65
CA VAL A 71 1.64 -4.66 -5.42
C VAL A 71 1.96 -5.23 -4.04
N LEU A 72 0.92 -5.44 -3.24
CA LEU A 72 1.00 -6.16 -1.97
C LEU A 72 0.60 -7.61 -2.21
N TYR A 73 1.56 -8.52 -2.07
CA TYR A 73 1.33 -9.96 -2.07
C TYR A 73 1.15 -10.42 -0.62
N ILE A 74 -0.01 -10.98 -0.31
CA ILE A 74 -0.33 -11.47 1.04
C ILE A 74 -0.63 -12.95 1.02
N LEU A 75 0.09 -13.70 1.86
CA LEU A 75 -0.15 -15.11 2.13
C LEU A 75 -1.43 -15.28 2.97
N ASP A 76 -1.97 -16.49 3.01
CA ASP A 76 -3.23 -16.78 3.72
C ASP A 76 -4.36 -15.86 3.25
N GLY A 77 -4.44 -15.68 1.92
CA GLY A 77 -5.30 -14.67 1.31
C GLY A 77 -6.78 -14.85 1.61
N ASP A 78 -7.22 -16.08 1.86
CA ASP A 78 -8.56 -16.43 2.31
C ASP A 78 -8.91 -15.82 3.68
N ALA A 79 -7.92 -15.60 4.55
CA ALA A 79 -8.11 -15.03 5.89
C ALA A 79 -7.91 -13.51 5.94
N HIS A 80 -6.99 -12.96 5.13
CA HIS A 80 -6.54 -11.57 5.29
C HIS A 80 -7.03 -10.60 4.20
N PHE A 81 -7.69 -11.06 3.14
CA PHE A 81 -8.05 -10.21 2.00
C PHE A 81 -8.96 -9.04 2.39
N HIS A 82 -9.98 -9.26 3.23
CA HIS A 82 -10.92 -8.21 3.59
C HIS A 82 -10.28 -7.13 4.49
N SER A 83 -9.48 -7.55 5.48
CA SER A 83 -8.84 -6.62 6.41
C SER A 83 -7.84 -5.70 5.70
N VAL A 84 -6.98 -6.28 4.85
CA VAL A 84 -5.91 -5.51 4.19
C VAL A 84 -6.46 -4.56 3.12
N THR A 85 -7.52 -4.95 2.40
CA THR A 85 -8.12 -4.10 1.36
C THR A 85 -8.88 -2.91 1.95
N GLY A 86 -9.63 -3.12 3.03
CA GLY A 86 -10.28 -2.03 3.78
C GLY A 86 -9.27 -1.04 4.35
N LEU A 87 -8.16 -1.55 4.91
CA LEU A 87 -7.05 -0.74 5.39
C LEU A 87 -6.45 0.15 4.29
N LEU A 88 -6.11 -0.45 3.14
CA LEU A 88 -5.54 0.28 2.01
C LEU A 88 -6.52 1.27 1.37
N GLN A 89 -7.81 0.96 1.35
CA GLN A 89 -8.84 1.89 0.88
C GLN A 89 -8.83 3.17 1.72
N ILE A 90 -8.83 3.04 3.06
CA ILE A 90 -8.84 4.19 3.96
C ILE A 90 -7.52 4.97 3.89
N LEU A 91 -6.38 4.28 3.92
CA LEU A 91 -5.08 4.93 4.05
C LEU A 91 -4.44 5.39 2.74
N GLY A 92 -4.84 4.83 1.59
CA GLY A 92 -4.18 5.06 0.31
C GLY A 92 -5.05 5.60 -0.82
N SER A 93 -6.39 5.62 -0.67
CA SER A 93 -7.29 6.06 -1.75
C SER A 93 -7.74 7.53 -1.64
N GLY A 94 -7.17 8.32 -0.73
CA GLY A 94 -7.58 9.71 -0.53
C GLY A 94 -8.86 9.89 0.29
N VAL A 95 -9.40 8.79 0.85
CA VAL A 95 -10.60 8.81 1.71
C VAL A 95 -10.34 9.73 2.90
N ASN A 96 -11.29 10.63 3.18
CA ASN A 96 -11.17 11.67 4.23
C ASN A 96 -9.93 12.57 4.08
N GLY A 97 -9.39 12.74 2.86
CA GLY A 97 -8.16 13.52 2.63
C GLY A 97 -6.89 12.80 3.09
N THR A 98 -6.94 11.48 3.28
CA THR A 98 -5.82 10.68 3.78
C THR A 98 -4.95 10.17 2.64
N PHE A 99 -3.67 10.54 2.65
CA PHE A 99 -2.65 10.10 1.68
C PHE A 99 -1.45 9.47 2.39
N VAL A 100 -1.72 8.58 3.34
CA VAL A 100 -0.67 7.99 4.19
C VAL A 100 0.12 6.93 3.42
N LEU A 101 -0.55 6.18 2.55
CA LEU A 101 0.03 5.13 1.73
C LEU A 101 -0.19 5.42 0.24
N PRO A 102 0.63 4.90 -0.67
CA PRO A 102 0.25 4.88 -2.07
C PRO A 102 -1.00 4.00 -2.26
N PRO A 103 -1.86 4.28 -3.26
CA PRO A 103 -2.85 3.30 -3.72
C PRO A 103 -2.11 2.07 -4.26
N MET A 104 -2.60 0.87 -3.94
CA MET A 104 -1.91 -0.38 -4.24
C MET A 104 -2.86 -1.46 -4.73
N ILE A 105 -2.35 -2.34 -5.60
CA ILE A 105 -3.01 -3.61 -5.92
C ILE A 105 -2.72 -4.59 -4.79
N VAL A 106 -3.72 -5.37 -4.38
CA VAL A 106 -3.51 -6.51 -3.48
C VAL A 106 -3.67 -7.79 -4.27
N VAL A 107 -2.72 -8.70 -4.10
CA VAL A 107 -2.77 -10.07 -4.60
C VAL A 107 -2.73 -11.00 -3.38
N ALA A 108 -3.90 -11.49 -2.98
CA ALA A 108 -4.03 -12.43 -1.88
C ALA A 108 -3.88 -13.85 -2.42
N ILE A 109 -3.11 -14.69 -1.73
CA ILE A 109 -2.78 -16.05 -2.15
C ILE A 109 -3.43 -17.05 -1.17
N PRO A 110 -4.62 -17.57 -1.49
CA PRO A 110 -5.23 -18.64 -0.71
C PRO A 110 -4.39 -19.91 -0.70
N ASN A 111 -4.62 -20.72 0.34
CA ASN A 111 -3.95 -21.99 0.51
C ASN A 111 -4.61 -23.13 -0.29
N THR A 112 -3.79 -24.05 -0.80
CA THR A 112 -4.23 -25.41 -1.19
C THR A 112 -3.70 -26.42 -0.16
N ASN A 113 -2.39 -26.39 0.09
CA ASN A 113 -1.71 -27.15 1.13
C ASN A 113 -0.75 -26.25 1.89
N ARG A 114 -1.29 -25.56 2.90
CA ARG A 114 -0.58 -24.53 3.68
C ARG A 114 0.72 -25.06 4.30
N THR A 115 0.69 -26.25 4.91
CA THR A 115 1.90 -26.81 5.54
C THR A 115 2.97 -27.06 4.48
N ARG A 116 2.64 -27.69 3.35
CA ARG A 116 3.59 -27.92 2.25
C ARG A 116 4.22 -26.60 1.81
N ASP A 117 3.39 -25.61 1.54
CA ASP A 117 3.80 -24.37 0.90
C ASP A 117 4.59 -23.45 1.83
N MET A 118 4.31 -23.47 3.13
CA MET A 118 4.83 -22.48 4.08
C MET A 118 5.84 -23.04 5.10
N THR A 119 6.38 -24.24 4.86
CA THR A 119 7.39 -24.85 5.73
C THR A 119 8.69 -25.12 4.97
N PRO A 120 9.84 -24.63 5.49
CA PRO A 120 11.10 -24.61 4.75
C PRO A 120 11.74 -26.00 4.64
N THR A 121 11.43 -26.88 5.58
CA THR A 121 11.98 -28.23 5.71
C THR A 121 10.88 -29.20 6.11
N HIS A 122 11.07 -30.48 5.77
CA HIS A 122 10.20 -31.54 6.23
C HIS A 122 10.53 -31.92 7.67
N VAL A 123 9.51 -32.04 8.52
CA VAL A 123 9.65 -32.54 9.88
C VAL A 123 8.58 -33.60 10.16
N GLU A 124 8.92 -34.61 10.95
CA GLU A 124 7.98 -35.66 11.35
C GLU A 124 7.23 -35.33 12.64
N THR A 125 7.81 -34.47 13.48
CA THR A 125 7.31 -34.14 14.81
C THR A 125 7.23 -32.64 15.04
N GLY A 126 6.27 -32.22 15.87
CA GLY A 126 6.12 -30.84 16.30
C GLY A 126 7.16 -30.46 17.35
N PHE A 127 7.06 -29.22 17.85
CA PHE A 127 7.96 -28.75 18.91
C PHE A 127 7.84 -29.57 20.22
N ASP A 128 6.70 -30.24 20.43
CA ASP A 128 6.44 -31.14 21.55
C ASP A 128 7.05 -32.55 21.35
N GLY A 129 7.77 -32.75 20.25
CA GLY A 129 8.40 -34.02 19.89
C GLY A 129 7.41 -35.10 19.45
N LYS A 130 6.13 -34.75 19.24
CA LYS A 130 5.08 -35.71 18.85
C LYS A 130 4.74 -35.58 17.37
N PRO A 131 4.38 -36.68 16.69
CA PRO A 131 3.90 -36.60 15.33
C PRO A 131 2.57 -35.84 15.27
N GLN A 132 2.43 -34.96 14.28
CA GLN A 132 1.22 -34.17 14.08
C GLN A 132 0.74 -34.37 12.64
N PRO A 133 -0.56 -34.68 12.39
CA PRO A 133 -1.04 -35.05 11.06
C PRO A 133 -0.74 -34.02 9.96
N PHE A 134 -0.77 -32.72 10.29
CA PHE A 134 -0.52 -31.67 9.29
C PHE A 134 0.94 -31.62 8.83
N LEU A 135 1.90 -32.20 9.58
CA LEU A 135 3.33 -32.19 9.25
C LEU A 135 3.69 -33.13 8.11
N LYS A 136 2.83 -34.11 7.80
CA LYS A 136 3.05 -35.11 6.74
C LYS A 136 3.39 -34.50 5.39
N THR A 137 2.91 -33.29 5.11
CA THR A 137 3.11 -32.61 3.82
C THR A 137 4.18 -31.51 3.87
N SER A 138 4.85 -31.30 5.00
CA SER A 138 5.82 -30.21 5.19
C SER A 138 7.03 -30.28 4.25
N GLY A 139 7.68 -29.13 4.01
CA GLY A 139 8.97 -29.02 3.30
C GLY A 139 8.91 -28.55 1.84
N GLY A 140 7.78 -28.00 1.37
CA GLY A 140 7.61 -27.58 -0.02
C GLY A 140 7.84 -26.09 -0.30
N MET A 141 8.30 -25.29 0.67
CA MET A 141 8.40 -23.82 0.55
C MET A 141 9.26 -23.34 -0.61
N ALA A 142 10.34 -24.04 -0.96
CA ALA A 142 11.18 -23.66 -2.09
C ALA A 142 10.39 -23.65 -3.42
N ASN A 143 9.55 -24.66 -3.64
CA ASN A 143 8.67 -24.73 -4.81
C ASN A 143 7.58 -23.67 -4.75
N PHE A 144 7.05 -23.37 -3.56
CA PHE A 144 6.04 -22.32 -3.40
C PHE A 144 6.60 -20.92 -3.70
N LEU A 145 7.80 -20.60 -3.22
CA LEU A 145 8.47 -19.34 -3.57
C LEU A 145 8.85 -19.28 -5.06
N SER A 146 9.25 -20.41 -5.66
CA SER A 146 9.47 -20.50 -7.11
C SER A 146 8.18 -20.21 -7.89
N PHE A 147 7.04 -20.77 -7.49
CA PHE A 147 5.72 -20.45 -8.05
C PHE A 147 5.42 -18.94 -7.96
N ILE A 148 5.57 -18.34 -6.78
CA ILE A 148 5.27 -16.92 -6.58
C ILE A 148 6.13 -16.06 -7.50
N THR A 149 7.42 -16.35 -7.57
CA THR A 149 8.41 -15.49 -8.26
C THR A 149 8.47 -15.70 -9.77
N THR A 150 8.27 -16.93 -10.25
CA THR A 150 8.45 -17.27 -11.66
C THR A 150 7.14 -17.42 -12.43
N GLU A 151 6.00 -17.57 -11.75
CA GLU A 151 4.69 -17.78 -12.38
C GLU A 151 3.69 -16.69 -11.97
N LEU A 152 3.45 -16.49 -10.68
CA LEU A 152 2.42 -15.54 -10.20
C LEU A 152 2.82 -14.08 -10.45
N ILE A 153 4.03 -13.66 -10.05
CA ILE A 153 4.49 -12.28 -10.27
C ILE A 153 4.44 -11.90 -11.77
N PRO A 154 4.94 -12.72 -12.71
CA PRO A 154 4.79 -12.45 -14.15
C PRO A 154 3.33 -12.40 -14.64
N LYS A 155 2.45 -13.29 -14.14
CA LYS A 155 1.02 -13.25 -14.46
C LYS A 155 0.38 -11.93 -14.03
N ILE A 156 0.66 -11.46 -12.83
CA ILE A 156 0.16 -10.17 -12.35
C ILE A 156 0.77 -9.00 -13.14
N GLY A 157 2.07 -9.06 -13.45
CA GLY A 157 2.76 -8.03 -14.22
C GLY A 157 2.24 -7.85 -15.65
N SER A 158 1.73 -8.91 -16.27
CA SER A 158 1.10 -8.86 -17.61
C SER A 158 -0.38 -8.51 -17.57
N GLY A 159 -1.10 -8.88 -16.49
CA GLY A 159 -2.54 -8.61 -16.35
C GLY A 159 -2.90 -7.25 -15.76
N TYR A 160 -1.96 -6.59 -15.05
CA TYR A 160 -2.26 -5.38 -14.29
C TYR A 160 -1.20 -4.28 -14.46
N ARG A 161 -1.61 -3.01 -14.27
CA ARG A 161 -0.71 -1.85 -14.29
C ARG A 161 0.13 -1.79 -13.01
N THR A 162 1.26 -2.50 -12.99
CA THR A 162 2.16 -2.56 -11.82
C THR A 162 3.35 -1.59 -11.95
N SER A 163 3.81 -1.00 -10.83
CA SER A 163 4.96 -0.08 -10.78
C SER A 163 6.30 -0.79 -10.55
N GLY A 164 6.27 -2.08 -10.21
CA GLY A 164 7.44 -2.87 -9.87
C GLY A 164 7.81 -2.87 -8.38
N TYR A 165 7.22 -1.98 -7.56
CA TYR A 165 7.42 -2.02 -6.10
C TYR A 165 6.52 -3.09 -5.47
N ARG A 166 7.10 -4.08 -4.80
CA ARG A 166 6.36 -5.23 -4.25
C ARG A 166 6.55 -5.38 -2.74
N VAL A 167 5.45 -5.60 -2.03
CA VAL A 167 5.43 -5.89 -0.59
C VAL A 167 5.01 -7.35 -0.41
N PHE A 168 5.70 -8.11 0.43
CA PHE A 168 5.37 -9.50 0.75
C PHE A 168 5.01 -9.67 2.22
N VAL A 169 3.78 -10.09 2.49
CA VAL A 169 3.19 -10.15 3.83
C VAL A 169 2.83 -11.60 4.16
N GLY A 170 3.21 -12.05 5.35
CA GLY A 170 2.85 -13.38 5.84
C GLY A 170 2.74 -13.44 7.35
N HIS A 171 1.80 -14.26 7.83
CA HIS A 171 1.52 -14.49 9.25
C HIS A 171 1.85 -15.93 9.66
N SER A 172 2.43 -16.14 10.84
CA SER A 172 2.71 -17.49 11.37
C SER A 172 3.65 -18.29 10.43
N LEU A 173 3.20 -19.41 9.84
CA LEU A 173 3.93 -20.11 8.78
C LEU A 173 4.17 -19.21 7.54
N GLY A 174 3.23 -18.33 7.22
CA GLY A 174 3.44 -17.28 6.23
C GLY A 174 4.56 -16.32 6.65
N GLY A 175 4.69 -16.01 7.94
CA GLY A 175 5.75 -15.12 8.44
C GLY A 175 7.15 -15.72 8.28
N ILE A 176 7.32 -17.02 8.59
CA ILE A 176 8.60 -17.71 8.30
C ILE A 176 8.84 -17.84 6.79
N THR A 177 7.79 -17.99 5.97
CA THR A 177 7.90 -17.92 4.51
C THR A 177 8.42 -16.55 4.04
N THR A 178 7.94 -15.46 4.64
CA THR A 178 8.42 -14.10 4.37
C THR A 178 9.88 -13.92 4.74
N ILE A 179 10.32 -14.43 5.89
CA ILE A 179 11.74 -14.43 6.28
C ILE A 179 12.58 -15.26 5.29
N ASN A 180 12.11 -16.45 4.90
CA ASN A 180 12.81 -17.27 3.92
C ASN A 180 12.91 -16.60 2.55
N ALA A 181 11.84 -15.92 2.11
CA ALA A 181 11.83 -15.17 0.86
C ALA A 181 12.89 -14.06 0.85
N LEU A 182 13.08 -13.35 1.97
CA LEU A 182 14.18 -12.40 2.11
C LEU A 182 15.53 -13.11 1.97
N TYR A 183 15.71 -14.29 2.56
CA TYR A 183 16.97 -15.04 2.47
C TYR A 183 17.30 -15.56 1.08
N THR A 184 16.32 -16.09 0.36
CA THR A 184 16.56 -16.87 -0.86
C THR A 184 16.22 -16.13 -2.15
N VAL A 185 15.28 -15.20 -2.11
CA VAL A 185 14.84 -14.39 -3.27
C VAL A 185 14.70 -12.91 -2.88
N PRO A 186 15.76 -12.27 -2.32
CA PRO A 186 15.70 -10.89 -1.82
C PRO A 186 15.32 -9.86 -2.89
N ASP A 187 15.56 -10.15 -4.16
CA ASP A 187 15.25 -9.22 -5.27
C ASP A 187 13.81 -9.34 -5.79
N ALA A 188 13.06 -10.35 -5.36
CA ALA A 188 11.67 -10.50 -5.77
C ALA A 188 10.76 -9.41 -5.18
N PHE A 189 11.10 -8.89 -4.00
CA PHE A 189 10.29 -7.92 -3.26
C PHE A 189 11.13 -6.75 -2.74
N ASN A 190 10.49 -5.61 -2.51
CA ASN A 190 11.11 -4.42 -1.94
C ASN A 190 10.91 -4.36 -0.43
N ALA A 191 9.78 -4.86 0.07
CA ALA A 191 9.48 -4.86 1.50
C ALA A 191 8.87 -6.18 1.95
N TYR A 192 9.18 -6.56 3.18
CA TYR A 192 8.82 -7.82 3.80
C TYR A 192 8.14 -7.54 5.14
N VAL A 193 6.97 -8.14 5.37
CA VAL A 193 6.22 -8.03 6.63
C VAL A 193 6.02 -9.43 7.19
N ALA A 194 6.82 -9.77 8.20
CA ALA A 194 6.76 -11.04 8.89
C ALA A 194 5.98 -10.87 10.20
N ILE A 195 4.75 -11.35 10.21
CA ILE A 195 3.83 -11.20 11.33
C ILE A 195 3.88 -12.46 12.19
N ASP A 196 4.37 -12.29 13.42
CA ASP A 196 4.52 -13.34 14.43
C ASP A 196 5.08 -14.64 13.84
N PRO A 197 6.26 -14.57 13.18
CA PRO A 197 6.76 -15.65 12.33
C PRO A 197 7.11 -16.90 13.15
N SER A 198 6.74 -18.07 12.64
CA SER A 198 6.98 -19.39 13.28
C SER A 198 8.45 -19.83 13.23
N LEU A 199 9.36 -19.00 13.72
CA LEU A 199 10.82 -19.20 13.70
C LEU A 199 11.29 -20.35 14.59
N TRP A 200 10.40 -20.94 15.39
CA TRP A 200 10.63 -22.19 16.13
C TRP A 200 10.76 -23.42 15.22
N TRP A 201 10.26 -23.32 13.98
CA TRP A 201 10.20 -24.44 13.04
C TRP A 201 11.55 -25.14 12.87
N ASP A 202 11.51 -26.47 12.90
CA ASP A 202 12.66 -27.37 12.67
C ASP A 202 13.90 -26.93 13.45
N LYS A 203 13.79 -26.96 14.78
CA LYS A 203 14.87 -26.61 15.72
C LYS A 203 15.44 -25.22 15.46
N GLN A 204 14.55 -24.27 15.09
CA GLN A 204 14.89 -22.87 14.84
C GLN A 204 15.89 -22.66 13.68
N THR A 205 15.88 -23.54 12.67
CA THR A 205 16.89 -23.52 11.58
C THR A 205 17.03 -22.16 10.89
N LEU A 206 15.94 -21.43 10.65
CA LEU A 206 16.00 -20.11 10.00
C LEU A 206 16.52 -19.00 10.93
N LEU A 207 16.31 -19.11 12.23
CA LEU A 207 16.91 -18.21 13.22
C LEU A 207 18.43 -18.40 13.24
N TRP A 208 18.93 -19.64 13.25
CA TRP A 208 20.37 -19.90 13.28
C TRP A 208 21.12 -19.39 12.04
N LYS A 209 20.43 -19.24 10.91
CA LYS A 209 20.98 -18.60 9.69
C LYS A 209 21.08 -17.08 9.78
N ALA A 210 20.27 -16.43 10.64
CA ALA A 210 20.09 -14.98 10.64
C ALA A 210 21.41 -14.23 10.82
N LYS A 211 22.23 -14.61 11.81
CA LYS A 211 23.50 -13.90 12.09
C LYS A 211 24.43 -13.89 10.88
N SER A 212 24.65 -15.05 10.24
CA SER A 212 25.52 -15.15 9.07
C SER A 212 24.95 -14.35 7.89
N TYR A 213 23.65 -14.45 7.66
CA TYR A 213 22.98 -13.78 6.56
C TYR A 213 23.06 -12.24 6.71
N PHE A 214 22.61 -11.70 7.84
CA PHE A 214 22.59 -10.25 8.07
C PHE A 214 23.98 -9.63 8.30
N SER A 215 25.02 -10.45 8.50
CA SER A 215 26.40 -9.94 8.53
C SER A 215 26.99 -9.69 7.14
N THR A 216 26.39 -10.27 6.08
CA THR A 216 27.02 -10.32 4.73
C THR A 216 26.10 -9.92 3.58
N ALA A 217 24.79 -10.01 3.75
CA ALA A 217 23.82 -9.69 2.71
C ALA A 217 23.84 -8.20 2.33
N LYS A 218 23.53 -7.90 1.08
CA LYS A 218 23.36 -6.53 0.56
C LYS A 218 21.88 -6.28 0.34
N LEU A 219 21.25 -5.56 1.25
CA LEU A 219 19.80 -5.35 1.30
C LEU A 219 19.43 -3.86 1.18
N ASN A 220 20.29 -3.07 0.52
CA ASN A 220 20.01 -1.66 0.25
C ASN A 220 18.68 -1.50 -0.50
N GLY A 221 17.85 -0.55 -0.05
CA GLY A 221 16.52 -0.33 -0.63
C GLY A 221 15.51 -1.43 -0.29
N LYS A 222 15.82 -2.36 0.62
CA LYS A 222 14.88 -3.33 1.16
C LYS A 222 14.42 -2.94 2.55
N ALA A 223 13.20 -3.34 2.91
CA ALA A 223 12.65 -3.16 4.25
C ALA A 223 12.14 -4.49 4.83
N LEU A 224 12.35 -4.70 6.12
CA LEU A 224 11.76 -5.80 6.88
C LEU A 224 11.06 -5.24 8.11
N TYR A 225 9.78 -5.57 8.27
CA TYR A 225 9.03 -5.32 9.50
C TYR A 225 8.69 -6.65 10.16
N VAL A 226 9.03 -6.80 11.44
CA VAL A 226 8.69 -7.97 12.26
C VAL A 226 7.70 -7.55 13.34
N ALA A 227 6.52 -8.15 13.31
CA ALA A 227 5.55 -8.03 14.39
C ALA A 227 5.63 -9.24 15.32
N GLN A 228 5.51 -9.01 16.62
CA GLN A 228 5.48 -10.07 17.62
C GLN A 228 4.23 -9.93 18.50
N ALA A 229 3.44 -10.99 18.60
CA ALA A 229 2.28 -11.04 19.48
C ALA A 229 2.66 -11.46 20.90
N ASN A 230 1.72 -11.27 21.83
CA ASN A 230 1.81 -11.88 23.15
C ASN A 230 1.27 -13.31 23.11
N THR A 231 2.16 -14.28 22.90
CA THR A 231 1.84 -15.70 22.97
C THR A 231 2.17 -16.33 24.33
N ILE A 232 2.67 -15.54 25.28
CA ILE A 232 3.07 -16.03 26.61
C ILE A 232 1.83 -16.55 27.33
N ASN A 233 1.84 -17.82 27.71
CA ASN A 233 0.88 -18.37 28.64
C ASN A 233 1.47 -18.27 30.05
N PRO A 234 0.85 -17.55 31.00
CA PRO A 234 1.33 -17.44 32.38
C PRO A 234 1.50 -18.79 33.08
N ASP A 235 0.74 -19.80 32.66
CA ASP A 235 0.79 -21.15 33.23
C ASP A 235 1.88 -22.04 32.60
N ASP A 236 2.50 -21.59 31.50
CA ASP A 236 3.58 -22.30 30.82
C ASP A 236 4.95 -21.96 31.41
N THR A 237 5.43 -22.85 32.28
CA THR A 237 6.76 -22.75 32.92
C THR A 237 7.89 -23.32 32.07
N THR A 238 7.60 -23.90 30.90
CA THR A 238 8.58 -24.61 30.06
C THR A 238 9.29 -23.73 29.03
N GLY A 239 8.91 -22.44 28.98
CA GLY A 239 9.45 -21.45 28.06
C GLY A 239 8.73 -21.46 26.72
N ASN A 240 8.26 -20.29 26.29
CA ASN A 240 7.56 -20.17 25.02
C ASN A 240 8.58 -20.09 23.86
N MET A 241 8.83 -21.23 23.20
CA MET A 241 9.79 -21.32 22.09
C MET A 241 9.42 -20.41 20.91
N HIS A 242 8.14 -20.25 20.61
CA HIS A 242 7.67 -19.36 19.55
C HIS A 242 8.05 -17.90 19.85
N PHE A 243 7.65 -17.41 21.03
CA PHE A 243 7.99 -16.07 21.51
C PHE A 243 9.51 -15.86 21.57
N GLY A 244 10.22 -16.79 22.21
CA GLY A 244 11.68 -16.71 22.39
C GLY A 244 12.44 -16.69 21.07
N SER A 245 11.97 -17.40 20.05
CA SER A 245 12.60 -17.41 18.72
C SER A 245 12.52 -16.05 18.04
N ILE A 246 11.40 -15.33 18.19
CA ILE A 246 11.22 -13.99 17.60
C ILE A 246 12.06 -12.96 18.38
N VAL A 247 12.11 -13.06 19.71
CA VAL A 247 13.00 -12.21 20.53
C VAL A 247 14.47 -12.38 20.14
N GLN A 248 14.92 -13.62 19.99
CA GLN A 248 16.30 -13.91 19.57
C GLN A 248 16.58 -13.39 18.15
N PHE A 249 15.61 -13.52 17.24
CA PHE A 249 15.73 -12.98 15.88
C PHE A 249 15.88 -11.45 15.88
N ASN A 250 15.05 -10.75 16.67
CA ASN A 250 15.15 -9.31 16.83
C ASN A 250 16.53 -8.91 17.37
N GLY A 251 17.02 -9.58 18.42
CA GLY A 251 18.35 -9.32 18.98
C GLY A 251 19.50 -9.51 17.98
N VAL A 252 19.38 -10.49 17.06
CA VAL A 252 20.34 -10.66 15.95
C VAL A 252 20.31 -9.46 15.01
N LEU A 253 19.13 -8.97 14.61
CA LEU A 253 19.00 -7.83 13.70
C LEU A 253 19.50 -6.53 14.34
N GLU A 254 19.15 -6.27 15.60
CA GLU A 254 19.63 -5.10 16.35
C GLU A 254 21.17 -5.09 16.45
N THR A 255 21.79 -6.26 16.59
CA THR A 255 23.25 -6.37 16.76
C THR A 255 24.00 -6.40 15.44
N TYR A 256 23.47 -7.09 14.42
CA TYR A 256 24.23 -7.48 13.23
C TYR A 256 23.73 -6.87 11.92
N ASN A 257 22.66 -6.07 11.89
CA ASN A 257 22.17 -5.47 10.64
C ASN A 257 23.18 -4.46 10.06
N LYS A 258 24.10 -4.95 9.23
CA LYS A 258 25.07 -4.15 8.46
C LYS A 258 24.75 -4.15 6.96
N THR A 259 23.55 -4.57 6.60
CA THR A 259 23.17 -4.91 5.21
C THR A 259 22.64 -3.74 4.39
N GLY A 260 22.31 -2.61 5.03
CA GLY A 260 21.50 -1.54 4.44
C GLY A 260 20.00 -1.80 4.49
N LEU A 261 19.55 -2.91 5.09
CA LEU A 261 18.14 -3.21 5.33
C LEU A 261 17.53 -2.20 6.29
N ARG A 262 16.39 -1.63 5.91
CA ARG A 262 15.56 -0.84 6.82
C ARG A 262 14.72 -1.79 7.68
N TYR A 263 15.11 -1.94 8.94
CA TYR A 263 14.50 -2.88 9.87
C TYR A 263 13.55 -2.18 10.84
N GLY A 264 12.36 -2.75 11.05
CA GLY A 264 11.40 -2.35 12.05
C GLY A 264 10.92 -3.56 12.84
N TYR A 265 10.73 -3.38 14.15
CA TYR A 265 10.21 -4.40 15.04
C TYR A 265 9.19 -3.78 15.99
N LYS A 266 8.11 -4.51 16.28
CA LYS A 266 7.15 -4.11 17.32
C LYS A 266 6.55 -5.33 18.01
N TYR A 267 6.52 -5.25 19.33
CA TYR A 267 5.79 -6.16 20.21
C TYR A 267 4.38 -5.62 20.50
N TYR A 268 3.37 -6.46 20.35
CA TYR A 268 1.96 -6.17 20.56
C TYR A 268 1.46 -6.92 21.80
N GLY A 269 1.70 -6.35 22.98
CA GLY A 269 1.42 -6.99 24.26
C GLY A 269 -0.06 -7.32 24.53
N ASN A 270 -0.97 -6.62 23.85
CA ASN A 270 -2.42 -6.79 23.97
C ASN A 270 -3.01 -7.74 22.90
N ASP A 271 -2.18 -8.25 21.99
CA ASP A 271 -2.62 -9.07 20.87
C ASP A 271 -2.13 -10.51 21.00
N SER A 272 -3.01 -11.43 20.64
CA SER A 272 -2.69 -12.86 20.54
C SER A 272 -2.10 -13.18 19.16
N HIS A 273 -1.59 -14.41 19.00
CA HIS A 273 -1.15 -14.92 17.70
C HIS A 273 -2.21 -14.72 16.60
N GLY A 274 -3.50 -14.88 16.91
CA GLY A 274 -4.59 -14.75 15.94
C GLY A 274 -5.04 -13.31 15.68
N SER A 275 -4.89 -12.39 16.64
CA SER A 275 -5.41 -11.01 16.51
C SER A 275 -4.38 -10.03 15.94
N VAL A 276 -3.09 -10.32 16.10
CA VAL A 276 -2.01 -9.42 15.68
C VAL A 276 -1.96 -9.03 14.20
N PRO A 277 -2.45 -9.82 13.19
CA PRO A 277 -2.25 -9.48 11.79
C PRO A 277 -2.73 -8.10 11.38
N MET A 278 -3.96 -7.72 11.75
CA MET A 278 -4.55 -6.45 11.31
C MET A 278 -3.76 -5.23 11.81
N ILE A 279 -3.42 -5.20 13.10
CA ILE A 279 -2.66 -4.07 13.68
C ILE A 279 -1.21 -4.07 13.18
N ALA A 280 -0.63 -5.25 12.95
CA ALA A 280 0.70 -5.37 12.38
C ALA A 280 0.77 -4.89 10.93
N GLU A 281 -0.21 -5.22 10.09
CA GLU A 281 -0.33 -4.71 8.73
C GLU A 281 -0.44 -3.18 8.72
N TYR A 282 -1.25 -2.60 9.62
CA TYR A 282 -1.37 -1.15 9.78
C TYR A 282 -0.01 -0.49 10.06
N ASP A 283 0.70 -0.95 11.09
CA ASP A 283 1.98 -0.34 11.48
C ASP A 283 3.09 -0.63 10.46
N ALA A 284 3.13 -1.84 9.91
CA ALA A 284 4.13 -2.24 8.94
C ALA A 284 4.04 -1.41 7.65
N LEU A 285 2.83 -1.18 7.12
CA LEU A 285 2.67 -0.37 5.91
C LEU A 285 3.04 1.08 6.17
N ARG A 286 2.73 1.64 7.34
CA ARG A 286 3.18 2.98 7.72
C ARG A 286 4.69 3.07 7.89
N PHE A 287 5.33 2.02 8.41
CA PHE A 287 6.79 1.93 8.45
C PHE A 287 7.36 1.86 7.02
N ILE A 288 6.82 1.01 6.16
CA ILE A 288 7.30 0.81 4.78
C ILE A 288 7.18 2.10 3.97
N PHE A 289 6.04 2.79 4.06
CA PHE A 289 5.78 4.03 3.34
C PHE A 289 5.96 5.27 4.21
N ASP A 290 6.81 5.18 5.24
CA ASP A 290 7.11 6.31 6.12
C ASP A 290 7.63 7.51 5.32
N GLY A 291 6.99 8.66 5.49
CA GLY A 291 7.24 9.87 4.71
C GLY A 291 6.46 9.97 3.39
N TYR A 292 5.62 9.01 3.03
CA TYR A 292 4.73 9.13 1.86
C TYR A 292 3.66 10.22 2.08
N ASN A 293 3.16 10.36 3.31
CA ASN A 293 2.15 11.36 3.67
C ASN A 293 2.61 12.78 3.36
N VAL A 294 1.81 13.48 2.56
CA VAL A 294 2.08 14.86 2.14
C VAL A 294 1.52 15.83 3.18
N ASP A 295 2.32 16.83 3.56
CA ASP A 295 1.81 17.99 4.30
C ASP A 295 1.03 18.90 3.35
N LEU A 296 -0.29 18.68 3.28
CA LEU A 296 -1.17 19.40 2.36
C LEU A 296 -1.17 20.91 2.63
N GLY A 297 -1.09 21.34 3.89
CA GLY A 297 -1.06 22.76 4.25
C GLY A 297 0.19 23.46 3.72
N ARG A 298 1.36 22.82 3.86
CA ARG A 298 2.62 23.34 3.31
C ARG A 298 2.62 23.34 1.79
N VAL A 299 2.09 22.31 1.15
CA VAL A 299 1.99 22.25 -0.32
C VAL A 299 1.05 23.33 -0.86
N LEU A 300 -0.07 23.60 -0.20
CA LEU A 300 -0.98 24.68 -0.62
C LEU A 300 -0.33 26.06 -0.51
N ALA A 301 0.51 26.28 0.50
CA ALA A 301 1.31 27.50 0.63
C ALA A 301 2.46 27.56 -0.40
N THR A 302 3.12 26.42 -0.66
CA THR A 302 4.29 26.29 -1.55
C THR A 302 4.17 25.05 -2.45
N PRO A 303 3.47 25.16 -3.60
CA PRO A 303 3.17 24.01 -4.46
C PRO A 303 4.37 23.21 -4.96
N SER A 304 5.50 23.87 -5.22
CA SER A 304 6.75 23.20 -5.63
C SER A 304 7.22 22.09 -4.67
N LEU A 305 6.88 22.20 -3.37
CA LEU A 305 7.19 21.18 -2.36
C LEU A 305 6.56 19.81 -2.67
N LEU A 306 5.47 19.76 -3.46
CA LEU A 306 4.85 18.49 -3.83
C LEU A 306 5.82 17.61 -4.62
N THR A 307 6.51 18.19 -5.60
CA THR A 307 7.48 17.43 -6.43
C THR A 307 8.74 17.07 -5.67
N GLU A 308 9.19 17.95 -4.77
CA GLU A 308 10.33 17.69 -3.88
C GLU A 308 10.04 16.54 -2.92
N HIS A 309 8.85 16.54 -2.32
CA HIS A 309 8.37 15.48 -1.43
C HIS A 309 8.40 14.12 -2.12
N PHE A 310 7.79 14.00 -3.30
CA PHE A 310 7.76 12.73 -4.02
C PHE A 310 9.13 12.29 -4.57
N ARG A 311 10.04 13.23 -4.83
CA ARG A 311 11.46 12.91 -5.11
C ARG A 311 12.14 12.30 -3.88
N ALA A 312 11.91 12.86 -2.70
CA ALA A 312 12.44 12.32 -1.44
C ALA A 312 11.85 10.94 -1.12
N VAL A 313 10.53 10.76 -1.29
CA VAL A 313 9.86 9.45 -1.17
C VAL A 313 10.49 8.44 -2.12
N SER A 314 10.68 8.81 -3.40
CA SER A 314 11.26 7.91 -4.40
C SER A 314 12.69 7.48 -4.03
N ALA A 315 13.52 8.43 -3.58
CA ALA A 315 14.89 8.15 -3.14
C ALA A 315 14.91 7.21 -1.93
N LYS A 316 14.03 7.43 -0.94
CA LYS A 316 13.95 6.60 0.27
C LYS A 316 13.46 5.18 -0.02
N LEU A 317 12.49 5.03 -0.92
CA LEU A 317 11.90 3.73 -1.24
C LEU A 317 12.67 2.99 -2.34
N GLY A 318 13.60 3.64 -3.04
CA GLY A 318 14.36 3.03 -4.12
C GLY A 318 13.50 2.67 -5.34
N ALA A 319 12.37 3.36 -5.51
CA ALA A 319 11.46 3.22 -6.65
C ALA A 319 10.76 4.54 -6.95
N THR A 320 10.31 4.73 -8.19
CA THR A 320 9.65 5.97 -8.59
C THR A 320 8.23 6.05 -8.03
N PHE A 321 7.97 7.11 -7.26
CA PHE A 321 6.65 7.52 -6.82
C PHE A 321 6.42 8.97 -7.27
N THR A 322 5.26 9.22 -7.87
CA THR A 322 4.84 10.56 -8.30
C THR A 322 3.48 10.90 -7.69
N PRO A 323 3.20 12.20 -7.45
CA PRO A 323 1.87 12.61 -7.02
C PRO A 323 0.87 12.28 -8.13
N SER A 324 -0.24 11.64 -7.78
CA SER A 324 -1.26 11.24 -8.76
C SER A 324 -1.94 12.46 -9.40
N GLU A 325 -2.43 12.31 -10.63
CA GLU A 325 -3.22 13.36 -11.29
C GLU A 325 -4.43 13.76 -10.42
N GLY A 326 -5.07 12.78 -9.78
CA GLY A 326 -6.20 13.00 -8.86
C GLY A 326 -5.81 13.81 -7.62
N MET A 327 -4.66 13.54 -7.00
CA MET A 327 -4.15 14.31 -5.86
C MET A 327 -3.90 15.77 -6.26
N ILE A 328 -3.24 15.99 -7.40
CA ILE A 328 -2.97 17.34 -7.93
C ILE A 328 -4.27 18.06 -8.24
N ALA A 329 -5.24 17.37 -8.85
CA ALA A 329 -6.56 17.91 -9.13
C ALA A 329 -7.29 18.35 -7.86
N GLN A 330 -7.26 17.53 -6.80
CA GLN A 330 -7.91 17.84 -5.52
C GLN A 330 -7.24 19.03 -4.82
N LEU A 331 -5.90 19.06 -4.77
CA LEU A 331 -5.14 20.17 -4.20
C LEU A 331 -5.38 21.46 -4.97
N GLY A 332 -5.35 21.41 -6.30
CA GLY A 332 -5.61 22.57 -7.14
C GLY A 332 -7.04 23.08 -7.00
N GLN A 333 -8.03 22.19 -6.89
CA GLN A 333 -9.42 22.57 -6.65
C GLN A 333 -9.59 23.26 -5.30
N PHE A 334 -8.92 22.77 -4.26
CA PHE A 334 -8.91 23.45 -2.96
C PHE A 334 -8.25 24.82 -3.06
N ALA A 335 -7.08 24.91 -3.71
CA ALA A 335 -6.37 26.16 -3.92
C ALA A 335 -7.20 27.19 -4.70
N MET A 336 -8.02 26.76 -5.68
CA MET A 336 -8.92 27.67 -6.43
C MET A 336 -9.89 28.44 -5.52
N THR A 337 -10.21 27.91 -4.32
CA THR A 337 -11.11 28.58 -3.37
C THR A 337 -10.39 29.62 -2.49
N GLN A 338 -9.05 29.64 -2.50
CA GLN A 338 -8.24 30.47 -1.59
C GLN A 338 -7.28 31.38 -2.35
N ASP A 339 -6.52 30.82 -3.29
CA ASP A 339 -5.52 31.51 -4.09
C ASP A 339 -5.42 30.86 -5.49
N THR A 340 -6.03 31.51 -6.48
CA THR A 340 -6.00 31.09 -7.88
C THR A 340 -4.58 30.99 -8.45
N ALA A 341 -3.63 31.81 -7.98
CA ALA A 341 -2.25 31.72 -8.46
C ALA A 341 -1.58 30.41 -8.01
N LYS A 342 -1.86 29.95 -6.78
CA LYS A 342 -1.40 28.65 -6.26
C LYS A 342 -2.05 27.48 -6.98
N ALA A 343 -3.33 27.60 -7.34
CA ALA A 343 -4.00 26.61 -8.18
C ALA A 343 -3.34 26.48 -9.56
N ILE A 344 -3.00 27.60 -10.21
CA ILE A 344 -2.27 27.60 -11.49
C ILE A 344 -0.92 26.88 -11.34
N GLU A 345 -0.15 27.17 -10.29
CA GLU A 345 1.14 26.52 -10.03
C GLU A 345 0.99 25.00 -9.87
N LEU A 346 -0.01 24.55 -9.09
CA LEU A 346 -0.32 23.12 -8.92
C LEU A 346 -0.71 22.44 -10.25
N TYR A 347 -1.56 23.07 -11.05
CA TYR A 347 -1.96 22.50 -12.33
C TYR A 347 -0.83 22.54 -13.38
N GLN A 348 0.10 23.50 -13.30
CA GLN A 348 1.32 23.50 -14.11
C GLN A 348 2.25 22.35 -13.73
N ILE A 349 2.43 22.07 -12.44
CA ILE A 349 3.12 20.87 -11.97
C ILE A 349 2.42 19.61 -12.52
N GLY A 350 1.09 19.56 -12.43
CA GLY A 350 0.29 18.48 -13.00
C GLY A 350 0.52 18.28 -14.49
N LEU A 351 0.53 19.37 -15.27
CA LEU A 351 0.77 19.30 -16.71
C LEU A 351 2.20 18.84 -17.04
N GLY A 352 3.20 19.22 -16.24
CA GLY A 352 4.57 18.74 -16.39
C GLY A 352 4.71 17.23 -16.16
N LEU A 353 3.88 16.66 -15.28
CA LEU A 353 3.86 15.22 -14.98
C LEU A 353 2.93 14.43 -15.93
N TYR A 354 1.88 15.08 -16.43
CA TYR A 354 0.80 14.48 -17.23
C TYR A 354 0.51 15.31 -18.49
N PRO A 355 1.46 15.44 -19.43
CA PRO A 355 1.34 16.32 -20.59
C PRO A 355 0.26 15.92 -21.59
N ASP A 356 -0.23 14.68 -21.53
CA ASP A 356 -1.33 14.20 -22.37
C ASP A 356 -2.71 14.28 -21.70
N SER A 357 -2.79 14.75 -20.44
CA SER A 357 -4.07 14.93 -19.76
C SER A 357 -4.78 16.18 -20.27
N TYR A 358 -5.80 15.99 -21.12
CA TYR A 358 -6.71 17.08 -21.53
C TYR A 358 -7.32 17.80 -20.33
N ARG A 359 -7.50 17.12 -19.19
CA ARG A 359 -8.09 17.73 -17.99
C ARG A 359 -7.13 18.63 -17.24
N MET A 360 -5.82 18.39 -17.31
CA MET A 360 -4.85 19.36 -16.78
C MET A 360 -4.90 20.67 -17.58
N TYR A 361 -5.07 20.58 -18.91
CA TYR A 361 -5.36 21.73 -19.74
C TYR A 361 -6.69 22.41 -19.36
N ASP A 362 -7.79 21.65 -19.16
CA ASP A 362 -9.07 22.21 -18.70
C ASP A 362 -8.94 22.99 -17.39
N ARG A 363 -8.25 22.41 -16.41
CA ARG A 363 -8.05 22.99 -15.08
C ARG A 363 -7.24 24.27 -15.16
N LEU A 364 -6.19 24.31 -15.99
CA LEU A 364 -5.42 25.53 -16.26
C LEU A 364 -6.26 26.59 -16.95
N GLY A 365 -7.05 26.23 -17.97
CA GLY A 365 -7.96 27.16 -18.65
C GLY A 365 -8.95 27.80 -17.68
N ASN A 366 -9.57 26.98 -16.81
CA ASN A 366 -10.47 27.47 -15.76
C ASN A 366 -9.76 28.39 -14.76
N ALA A 367 -8.54 28.05 -14.35
CA ALA A 367 -7.78 28.84 -13.39
C ALA A 367 -7.34 30.20 -13.97
N TRP A 368 -6.88 30.24 -15.21
CA TRP A 368 -6.57 31.50 -15.90
C TRP A 368 -7.80 32.36 -16.15
N MET A 369 -8.93 31.73 -16.49
CA MET A 369 -10.21 32.43 -16.65
C MET A 369 -10.65 33.08 -15.33
N ALA A 370 -10.54 32.35 -14.20
CA ALA A 370 -10.83 32.88 -12.87
C ALA A 370 -9.87 34.00 -12.44
N LYS A 371 -8.63 33.99 -12.94
CA LYS A 371 -7.64 35.06 -12.75
C LYS A 371 -7.89 36.29 -13.65
N GLY A 372 -8.82 36.19 -14.61
CA GLY A 372 -9.16 37.26 -15.55
C GLY A 372 -8.33 37.28 -16.83
N ASP A 373 -7.41 36.33 -17.04
CA ASP A 373 -6.58 36.24 -18.25
C ASP A 373 -7.29 35.38 -19.31
N GLN A 374 -8.20 36.01 -20.05
CA GLN A 374 -9.03 35.37 -21.07
C GLN A 374 -8.17 34.77 -22.20
N LYS A 375 -7.06 35.43 -22.56
CA LYS A 375 -6.17 34.97 -23.62
C LYS A 375 -5.52 33.65 -23.23
N LYS A 376 -4.87 33.57 -22.06
CA LYS A 376 -4.28 32.30 -21.60
C LYS A 376 -5.31 31.22 -21.38
N ALA A 377 -6.49 31.58 -20.84
CA ALA A 377 -7.56 30.61 -20.68
C ALA A 377 -7.94 29.95 -22.01
N ARG A 378 -8.06 30.75 -23.09
CA ARG A 378 -8.36 30.27 -24.44
C ARG A 378 -7.26 29.33 -24.95
N GLU A 379 -5.99 29.71 -24.81
CA GLU A 379 -4.85 28.87 -25.22
C GLU A 379 -4.87 27.48 -24.56
N PHE A 380 -5.16 27.41 -23.25
CA PHE A 380 -5.25 26.13 -22.54
C PHE A 380 -6.49 25.32 -22.95
N PHE A 381 -7.63 25.97 -23.17
CA PHE A 381 -8.84 25.31 -23.65
C PHE A 381 -8.67 24.72 -25.07
N GLU A 382 -8.01 25.43 -25.97
CA GLU A 382 -7.69 24.93 -27.31
C GLU A 382 -6.75 23.73 -27.24
N GLN A 383 -5.74 23.76 -26.37
CA GLN A 383 -4.87 22.61 -26.12
C GLN A 383 -5.63 21.42 -25.52
N SER A 384 -6.60 21.64 -24.65
CA SER A 384 -7.49 20.56 -24.21
C SER A 384 -8.25 19.95 -25.39
N LEU A 385 -8.80 20.75 -26.30
CA LEU A 385 -9.56 20.24 -27.45
C LEU A 385 -8.68 19.48 -28.43
N ALA A 386 -7.40 19.88 -28.58
CA ALA A 386 -6.43 19.12 -29.36
C ALA A 386 -6.22 17.70 -28.79
N LYS A 387 -6.27 17.55 -27.45
CA LYS A 387 -6.13 16.24 -26.77
C LYS A 387 -7.45 15.48 -26.68
N ASN A 388 -8.58 16.17 -26.58
CA ASN A 388 -9.92 15.59 -26.55
C ASN A 388 -10.91 16.45 -27.36
N PRO A 389 -11.05 16.20 -28.68
CA PRO A 389 -11.93 16.96 -29.56
C PRO A 389 -13.42 16.87 -29.20
N ASN A 390 -13.80 15.94 -28.33
CA ASN A 390 -15.18 15.72 -27.90
C ASN A 390 -15.51 16.41 -26.57
N ASN A 391 -14.60 17.20 -25.99
CA ASN A 391 -14.83 17.92 -24.74
C ASN A 391 -15.86 19.07 -24.91
N GLN A 392 -17.15 18.75 -24.77
CA GLN A 392 -18.24 19.70 -24.99
C GLN A 392 -18.20 20.88 -24.01
N SER A 393 -17.83 20.63 -22.75
CA SER A 393 -17.68 21.67 -21.71
C SER A 393 -16.72 22.77 -22.16
N VAL A 394 -15.59 22.41 -22.77
CA VAL A 394 -14.62 23.39 -23.28
C VAL A 394 -15.12 24.10 -24.52
N LYS A 395 -15.77 23.39 -25.45
CA LYS A 395 -16.38 24.01 -26.64
C LYS A 395 -17.36 25.11 -26.26
N ASP A 396 -18.18 24.87 -25.24
CA ASP A 396 -19.18 25.85 -24.81
C ASP A 396 -18.55 27.05 -24.11
N LYS A 397 -17.47 26.86 -23.34
CA LYS A 397 -16.69 27.98 -22.78
C LYS A 397 -16.05 28.84 -23.87
N LEU A 398 -15.42 28.23 -24.88
CA LEU A 398 -14.75 28.99 -25.95
C LEU A 398 -15.72 29.86 -26.77
N LYS A 399 -16.99 29.46 -26.89
CA LYS A 399 -18.05 30.25 -27.55
C LYS A 399 -18.45 31.50 -26.79
N THR A 400 -18.39 31.47 -25.45
CA THR A 400 -18.80 32.59 -24.60
C THR A 400 -17.66 33.58 -24.32
N MET A 401 -16.41 33.17 -24.59
CA MET A 401 -15.25 34.04 -24.49
C MET A 401 -15.21 35.04 -25.65
N THR A 402 -14.94 36.31 -25.35
CA THR A 402 -14.78 37.37 -26.36
C THR A 402 -13.70 37.00 -27.39
N PRO A 403 -13.94 37.20 -28.70
CA PRO A 403 -12.90 37.08 -29.73
C PRO A 403 -11.74 38.05 -29.44
N GLU A 404 -10.52 37.67 -29.85
CA GLU A 404 -9.33 38.54 -29.80
C GLU A 404 -9.47 39.79 -30.67
#